data_AF-A0A842X0W3-F1
#
_entry.id   AF-A0A842X0W3-F1
#
_cell.length_a   1.000
_cell.length_b   1.000
_cell.length_c   1.000
_cell.angle_alpha   90.00
_cell.angle_beta   90.00
_cell.angle_gamma   90.00
#
_symmetry.space_group_name_H-M   'P 1'
#
loop_
_entity.id
_entity.type
_entity.pdbx_description
1 polymer ?
#
loop_
_entity_poly.entity_id
_entity_poly.type
_entity_poly.pdbx_seq_one_letter_code
_entity_poly.pdbx_strand_id
1 'polypeptide(L)'
;MAHRVVEGGGEREDVGSFPVLKRFGGALGVLVPAAVRGYFSELGSTLRETGDVFEIASLTRTEEMHGFKVYGSGRFRKRTRAALELLSKTSVFDEVRDNLDLINEGARSAMQVVGSQFIFNVGRKTWSDDPLWYAGCIAHDSKHAGLYREDVAAGRLDTDRETYRGAEAERNCLNYQEKALREMGAGKDMLEIIEYWRDEPTYQGNSEDEYLARDW
;
A
#
# COMPACT_ATOMS: atom_id res chain seq x y z
N MET A 1 52.42 11.98 33.18
CA MET A 1 51.32 12.85 33.66
C MET A 1 50.20 12.73 32.63
N ALA A 2 49.26 11.81 32.82
CA ALA A 2 48.09 11.90 33.70
C ALA A 2 46.85 12.42 32.94
N HIS A 3 46.02 11.45 32.57
CA HIS A 3 44.58 11.43 32.29
C HIS A 3 43.78 12.74 32.34
N ARG A 4 42.89 12.91 31.35
CA ARG A 4 41.46 13.03 31.64
C ARG A 4 40.60 12.43 30.53
N VAL A 5 39.83 11.43 30.93
CA VAL A 5 38.74 10.75 30.23
C VAL A 5 37.48 11.61 30.39
N VAL A 6 36.66 11.71 29.35
CA VAL A 6 35.25 12.09 29.48
C VAL A 6 34.43 10.96 28.87
N GLU A 7 33.71 10.27 29.74
CA GLU A 7 32.74 9.23 29.43
C GLU A 7 31.43 9.88 28.97
N GLY A 8 30.83 9.34 27.92
CA GLY A 8 29.48 9.66 27.48
C GLY A 8 28.79 8.36 27.10
N GLY A 9 28.24 7.68 28.11
CA GLY A 9 27.40 6.50 27.94
C GLY A 9 26.04 6.90 27.35
N GLY A 10 25.71 6.32 26.20
CA GLY A 10 24.37 6.26 25.65
C GLY A 10 24.00 4.79 25.48
N GLU A 11 23.01 4.36 26.24
CA GLU A 11 22.48 3.00 26.29
C GLU A 11 22.08 2.53 24.90
N ARG A 12 22.57 1.34 24.51
CA ARG A 12 22.03 0.60 23.38
C ARG A 12 20.72 0.01 23.81
N GLU A 13 19.62 0.50 23.24
CA GLU A 13 18.34 -0.19 23.33
C GLU A 13 18.46 -1.57 22.68
N ASP A 14 18.20 -2.57 23.49
CA ASP A 14 18.15 -3.98 23.17
C ASP A 14 16.98 -4.20 22.19
N VAL A 15 17.29 -4.38 20.90
CA VAL A 15 16.29 -4.70 19.87
C VAL A 15 15.71 -6.07 20.19
N GLY A 16 14.47 -6.02 20.67
CA GLY A 16 13.73 -7.10 21.30
C GLY A 16 13.82 -8.46 20.62
N SER A 17 13.88 -9.47 21.48
CA SER A 17 13.83 -10.89 21.17
C SER A 17 12.65 -11.25 20.24
N PHE A 18 12.95 -12.03 19.21
CA PHE A 18 11.95 -12.64 18.33
C PHE A 18 10.98 -13.56 19.12
N PRO A 19 9.71 -13.68 18.70
CA PRO A 19 8.76 -14.55 19.37
C PRO A 19 9.21 -16.01 19.35
N VAL A 20 9.22 -16.63 20.53
CA VAL A 20 9.54 -18.05 20.69
C VAL A 20 8.34 -18.89 20.25
N LEU A 21 8.49 -19.63 19.16
CA LEU A 21 7.51 -20.61 18.71
C LEU A 21 7.44 -21.77 19.72
N LYS A 22 6.27 -22.00 20.32
CA LYS A 22 6.00 -23.20 21.14
C LYS A 22 4.85 -23.99 20.52
N ARG A 23 5.06 -25.30 20.38
CA ARG A 23 3.99 -26.24 20.00
C ARG A 23 3.18 -26.60 21.24
N PHE A 24 1.87 -26.38 21.17
CA PHE A 24 0.90 -26.94 22.11
C PHE A 24 -0.17 -27.70 21.31
N GLY A 25 -0.36 -28.98 21.62
CA GLY A 25 -1.52 -29.75 21.13
C GLY A 25 -1.71 -29.85 19.60
N GLY A 26 -0.64 -29.73 18.80
CA GLY A 26 -0.72 -29.86 17.34
C GLY A 26 -1.00 -28.57 16.56
N ALA A 27 -1.22 -27.43 17.25
CA ALA A 27 -1.32 -26.11 16.62
C ALA A 27 -0.05 -25.29 16.87
N LEU A 28 0.34 -24.49 15.86
CA LEU A 28 1.45 -23.54 15.97
C LEU A 28 0.89 -22.23 16.55
N GLY A 29 1.08 -22.01 17.86
CA GLY A 29 0.66 -20.77 18.53
C GLY A 29 1.84 -19.82 18.70
N VAL A 30 1.61 -18.53 18.48
CA VAL A 30 2.58 -17.46 18.78
C VAL A 30 2.08 -16.71 20.01
N LEU A 31 2.91 -16.66 21.06
CA LEU A 31 2.67 -15.80 22.21
C LEU A 31 3.10 -14.38 21.83
N VAL A 32 2.12 -13.51 21.60
CA VAL A 32 2.36 -12.15 21.12
C VAL A 32 2.22 -11.18 22.31
N PRO A 33 3.27 -10.42 22.68
CA PRO A 33 3.18 -9.39 23.71
C PRO A 33 2.12 -8.34 23.36
N ALA A 34 1.48 -7.74 24.37
CA ALA A 34 0.43 -6.73 24.18
C ALA A 34 0.86 -5.56 23.26
N ALA A 35 2.15 -5.24 23.22
CA ALA A 35 2.73 -4.20 22.36
C ALA A 35 2.65 -4.48 20.85
N VAL A 36 2.44 -5.72 20.42
CA VAL A 36 2.34 -6.08 18.98
C VAL A 36 0.87 -6.18 18.53
N ARG A 37 -0.11 -5.98 19.43
CA ARG A 37 -1.54 -5.99 19.10
C ARG A 37 -1.93 -4.95 18.04
N GLY A 38 -1.25 -3.80 18.00
CA GLY A 38 -1.48 -2.77 16.98
C GLY A 38 -1.15 -3.26 15.56
N TYR A 39 0.02 -3.90 15.41
CA TYR A 39 0.56 -4.38 14.14
C TYR A 39 -0.34 -5.42 13.44
N PHE A 40 -1.06 -6.25 14.20
CA PHE A 40 -1.97 -7.27 13.65
C PHE A 40 -3.36 -6.74 13.31
N SER A 41 -3.78 -5.60 13.87
CA SER A 41 -5.04 -4.96 13.48
C SER A 41 -4.92 -4.30 12.10
N GLU A 42 -3.73 -3.76 11.79
CA GLU A 42 -3.40 -3.12 10.51
C GLU A 42 -3.27 -4.12 9.35
N LEU A 43 -2.93 -5.38 9.65
CA LEU A 43 -2.81 -6.47 8.66
C LEU A 43 -4.13 -7.20 8.36
N GLY A 44 -5.27 -6.70 8.86
CA GLY A 44 -6.59 -7.27 8.58
C GLY A 44 -6.83 -8.65 9.20
N SER A 45 -6.02 -9.07 10.18
CA SER A 45 -6.21 -10.32 10.91
C SER A 45 -7.29 -10.17 11.97
N THR A 46 -8.28 -11.07 11.96
CA THR A 46 -9.22 -11.23 13.09
C THR A 46 -8.59 -12.14 14.13
N LEU A 47 -8.27 -11.58 15.29
CA LEU A 47 -7.89 -12.37 16.46
C LEU A 47 -9.14 -13.06 17.00
N ARG A 48 -9.15 -14.39 17.01
CA ARG A 48 -10.20 -15.16 17.69
C ARG A 48 -9.66 -15.57 19.06
N GLU A 49 -10.28 -15.06 20.11
CA GLU A 49 -9.89 -15.38 21.48
C GLU A 49 -10.37 -16.80 21.83
N THR A 50 -9.42 -17.70 22.10
CA THR A 50 -9.69 -19.05 22.59
C THR A 50 -8.78 -19.34 23.79
N GLY A 51 -9.11 -18.74 24.94
CA GLY A 51 -8.27 -18.79 26.15
C GLY A 51 -7.04 -17.88 26.08
N ASP A 52 -5.96 -18.23 26.79
CA ASP A 52 -4.70 -17.45 26.87
C ASP A 52 -3.82 -17.53 25.59
N VAL A 53 -4.35 -18.12 24.51
CA VAL A 53 -3.64 -18.30 23.24
C VAL A 53 -4.44 -17.60 22.15
N PHE A 54 -3.80 -16.64 21.48
CA PHE A 54 -4.33 -16.05 20.27
C PHE A 54 -4.08 -17.01 19.12
N GLU A 55 -5.15 -17.63 18.60
CA GLU A 55 -5.07 -18.32 17.32
C GLU A 55 -5.05 -17.23 16.25
N ILE A 56 -3.86 -16.98 15.68
CA ILE A 56 -3.75 -16.20 14.43
C ILE A 56 -4.36 -17.10 13.35
N ALA A 57 -5.67 -17.00 13.17
CA ALA A 57 -6.30 -17.46 11.95
C ALA A 57 -5.68 -16.61 10.82
N SER A 58 -4.62 -17.13 10.23
CA SER A 58 -3.93 -16.63 9.03
C SER A 58 -4.90 -16.62 7.85
N LEU A 59 -5.88 -15.71 7.88
CA LEU A 59 -6.89 -15.52 6.84
C LEU A 59 -6.34 -14.68 5.68
N THR A 60 -5.24 -13.96 5.88
CA THR A 60 -4.51 -13.24 4.84
C THR A 60 -3.38 -14.12 4.29
N ARG A 61 -3.65 -14.80 3.17
CA ARG A 61 -2.60 -15.48 2.40
C ARG A 61 -1.97 -14.51 1.41
N THR A 62 -0.66 -14.60 1.28
CA THR A 62 0.11 -13.98 0.21
C THR A 62 0.00 -14.80 -1.06
N GLU A 63 -0.02 -14.12 -2.20
CA GLU A 63 0.17 -14.73 -3.50
C GLU A 63 1.02 -13.83 -4.37
N GLU A 64 1.86 -14.41 -5.23
CA GLU A 64 2.62 -13.66 -6.24
C GLU A 64 1.85 -13.69 -7.57
N MET A 65 1.58 -12.52 -8.14
CA MET A 65 0.82 -12.36 -9.38
C MET A 65 1.51 -11.36 -10.27
N HIS A 66 1.96 -11.80 -11.45
CA HIS A 66 2.63 -10.92 -12.42
C HIS A 66 3.80 -10.09 -11.85
N GLY A 67 4.53 -10.65 -10.87
CA GLY A 67 5.63 -9.97 -10.18
C GLY A 67 5.23 -9.12 -8.97
N PHE A 68 3.95 -8.99 -8.67
CA PHE A 68 3.47 -8.31 -7.45
C PHE A 68 3.23 -9.31 -6.33
N LYS A 69 3.58 -8.93 -5.10
CA LYS A 69 3.04 -9.58 -3.91
C LYS A 69 1.61 -9.07 -3.70
N VAL A 70 0.68 -9.96 -3.40
CA VAL A 70 -0.72 -9.63 -3.12
C VAL A 70 -1.14 -10.21 -1.78
N TYR A 71 -1.54 -9.36 -0.84
CA TYR A 71 -2.02 -9.73 0.49
C TYR A 71 -3.50 -9.40 0.66
N GLY A 72 -4.29 -10.36 1.14
CA GLY A 72 -5.70 -10.13 1.44
C GLY A 72 -6.54 -11.39 1.45
N SER A 73 -7.86 -11.22 1.34
CA SER A 73 -8.85 -12.28 1.25
C SER A 73 -8.82 -12.98 -0.11
N GLY A 74 -9.44 -14.17 -0.20
CA GLY A 74 -9.55 -14.88 -1.48
C GLY A 74 -10.35 -14.12 -2.55
N ARG A 75 -11.36 -13.34 -2.15
CA ARG A 75 -12.14 -12.49 -3.08
C ARG A 75 -11.29 -11.35 -3.62
N PHE A 76 -10.54 -10.69 -2.73
CA PHE A 76 -9.60 -9.64 -3.12
C PHE A 76 -8.59 -10.17 -4.13
N ARG A 77 -7.88 -11.26 -3.79
CA ARG A 77 -6.90 -11.90 -4.69
C ARG A 77 -7.49 -12.24 -6.07
N LYS A 78 -8.71 -12.80 -6.12
CA LYS A 78 -9.38 -13.10 -7.39
C LYS A 78 -9.63 -11.84 -8.22
N ARG A 79 -10.06 -10.75 -7.58
CA ARG A 79 -10.30 -9.46 -8.25
C ARG A 79 -9.00 -8.80 -8.71
N THR A 80 -7.98 -8.79 -7.85
CA THR A 80 -6.64 -8.29 -8.18
C THR A 80 -6.04 -9.05 -9.35
N ARG A 81 -6.19 -10.38 -9.40
CA ARG A 81 -5.74 -11.17 -10.56
C ARG A 81 -6.41 -10.72 -11.85
N ALA A 82 -7.74 -10.59 -11.86
CA ALA A 82 -8.47 -10.16 -13.06
C ALA A 82 -8.03 -8.75 -13.53
N ALA A 83 -7.81 -7.83 -12.58
CA ALA A 83 -7.30 -6.50 -12.89
C ALA A 83 -5.87 -6.55 -13.47
N LEU A 84 -4.97 -7.32 -12.85
CA LEU A 84 -3.59 -7.49 -13.34
C LEU A 84 -3.52 -8.20 -14.69
N GLU A 85 -4.41 -9.15 -14.97
CA GLU A 85 -4.51 -9.81 -16.28
C GLU A 85 -4.89 -8.83 -17.40
N LEU A 86 -5.78 -7.87 -17.12
CA LEU A 86 -6.11 -6.79 -18.04
C LEU A 86 -4.91 -5.84 -18.23
N LEU A 87 -4.34 -5.38 -17.11
CA LEU A 87 -3.24 -4.42 -17.12
C LEU A 87 -1.97 -4.98 -17.78
N SER A 88 -1.71 -6.29 -17.65
CA SER A 88 -0.53 -6.96 -18.22
C SER A 88 -0.42 -6.90 -19.75
N LYS A 89 -1.50 -6.50 -20.44
CA LYS A 89 -1.55 -6.39 -21.91
C LYS A 89 -1.29 -4.96 -22.41
N THR A 90 -1.07 -4.02 -21.50
CA THR A 90 -0.87 -2.61 -21.79
C THR A 90 0.61 -2.27 -21.90
N SER A 91 0.92 -1.19 -22.63
CA SER A 91 2.26 -0.62 -22.75
C SER A 91 2.79 -0.02 -21.44
N VAL A 92 1.90 0.28 -20.50
CA VAL A 92 2.24 0.87 -19.20
C VAL A 92 2.67 -0.16 -18.16
N PHE A 93 2.46 -1.45 -18.41
CA PHE A 93 2.57 -2.48 -17.38
C PHE A 93 3.97 -2.63 -16.79
N ASP A 94 5.02 -2.47 -17.60
CA ASP A 94 6.40 -2.57 -17.10
C ASP A 94 6.71 -1.44 -16.10
N GLU A 95 6.28 -0.21 -16.40
CA GLU A 95 6.44 0.92 -15.46
C GLU A 95 5.61 0.73 -14.18
N VAL A 96 4.42 0.11 -14.27
CA VAL A 96 3.63 -0.27 -13.07
C VAL A 96 4.42 -1.24 -12.20
N ARG A 97 5.03 -2.27 -12.80
CA ARG A 97 5.84 -3.27 -12.09
C ARG A 97 7.09 -2.69 -11.45
N ASP A 98 7.72 -1.73 -12.12
CA ASP A 98 8.92 -1.09 -11.61
C ASP A 98 8.61 -0.19 -10.41
N ASN A 99 7.40 0.36 -10.32
CA ASN A 99 7.02 1.35 -9.31
C ASN A 99 6.23 0.78 -8.12
N LEU A 100 5.65 -0.41 -8.22
CA LEU A 100 4.79 -0.97 -7.18
C LEU A 100 5.26 -2.37 -6.73
N ASP A 101 5.44 -2.55 -5.42
CA ASP A 101 5.97 -3.80 -4.86
C ASP A 101 4.87 -4.73 -4.30
N LEU A 102 3.84 -4.14 -3.67
CA LEU A 102 2.82 -4.88 -2.94
C LEU A 102 1.42 -4.26 -3.16
N ILE A 103 0.44 -5.13 -3.37
CA ILE A 103 -0.98 -4.78 -3.39
C ILE A 103 -1.64 -5.45 -2.16
N ASN A 104 -2.17 -4.63 -1.25
CA ASN A 104 -2.71 -5.09 0.03
C ASN A 104 -4.20 -4.75 0.16
N GLU A 105 -5.01 -5.68 0.67
CA GLU A 105 -6.40 -5.39 1.02
C GLU A 105 -6.45 -4.50 2.26
N GLY A 106 -7.01 -3.30 2.13
CA GLY A 106 -7.13 -2.32 3.20
C GLY A 106 -8.57 -1.88 3.46
N ALA A 107 -8.77 -1.10 4.51
CA ALA A 107 -10.07 -0.47 4.78
C ALA A 107 -10.40 0.63 3.75
N ARG A 108 -9.36 1.33 3.26
CA ARG A 108 -9.43 2.42 2.29
C ARG A 108 -8.31 2.27 1.26
N SER A 109 -8.47 2.93 0.13
CA SER A 109 -7.45 2.96 -0.92
C SER A 109 -6.45 4.06 -0.65
N ALA A 110 -5.16 3.73 -0.62
CA ALA A 110 -4.07 4.68 -0.42
C ALA A 110 -2.72 4.07 -0.82
N MET A 111 -1.83 4.91 -1.31
CA MET A 111 -0.42 4.58 -1.46
C MET A 111 0.33 4.80 -0.13
N GLN A 112 1.10 3.81 0.28
CA GLN A 112 1.97 3.85 1.44
C GLN A 112 3.40 3.47 1.05
N VAL A 113 4.37 4.15 1.64
CA VAL A 113 5.80 3.83 1.50
C VAL A 113 6.32 3.36 2.84
N VAL A 114 6.87 2.14 2.90
CA VAL A 114 7.47 1.56 4.10
C VAL A 114 8.91 1.17 3.78
N GLY A 115 9.86 1.94 4.29
CA GLY A 115 11.26 1.81 3.90
C GLY A 115 11.42 2.11 2.40
N SER A 116 11.87 1.12 1.63
CA SER A 116 11.98 1.21 0.17
C SER A 116 10.81 0.57 -0.59
N GLN A 117 9.79 0.10 0.12
CA GLN A 117 8.68 -0.66 -0.46
C GLN A 117 7.45 0.24 -0.68
N PHE A 118 6.88 0.17 -1.89
CA PHE A 118 5.64 0.85 -2.28
C PHE A 118 4.47 -0.11 -2.18
N ILE A 119 3.50 0.26 -1.36
CA ILE A 119 2.36 -0.57 -0.98
C ILE A 119 1.10 0.17 -1.40
N PHE A 120 0.35 -0.42 -2.34
CA PHE A 120 -0.99 0.02 -2.64
C PHE A 120 -1.98 -0.70 -1.73
N ASN A 121 -2.43 -0.01 -0.68
CA ASN A 121 -3.56 -0.47 0.13
C ASN A 121 -4.85 -0.19 -0.64
N VAL A 122 -5.73 -1.17 -0.77
CA VAL A 122 -6.91 -1.08 -1.62
C VAL A 122 -8.17 -1.34 -0.81
N GLY A 123 -9.04 -0.34 -0.75
CA GLY A 123 -10.33 -0.41 -0.10
C GLY A 123 -11.34 -1.22 -0.92
N ARG A 124 -12.33 -1.80 -0.22
CA ARG A 124 -13.41 -2.59 -0.86
C ARG A 124 -14.13 -1.86 -1.98
N LYS A 125 -14.38 -0.55 -1.84
CA LYS A 125 -15.05 0.24 -2.88
C LYS A 125 -14.27 0.22 -4.21
N THR A 126 -12.94 0.16 -4.16
CA THR A 126 -12.09 0.12 -5.36
C THR A 126 -12.01 -1.28 -5.93
N TRP A 127 -11.59 -2.28 -5.14
CA TRP A 127 -11.30 -3.62 -5.70
C TRP A 127 -12.55 -4.43 -6.05
N SER A 128 -13.70 -4.13 -5.43
CA SER A 128 -14.94 -4.90 -5.64
C SER A 128 -15.81 -4.37 -6.77
N ASP A 129 -15.42 -3.25 -7.37
CA ASP A 129 -16.05 -2.66 -8.54
C ASP A 129 -15.67 -3.41 -9.84
N ASP A 130 -15.77 -2.72 -10.97
CA ASP A 130 -15.36 -3.20 -12.28
C ASP A 130 -13.84 -3.52 -12.32
N PRO A 131 -13.43 -4.70 -12.82
CA PRO A 131 -12.01 -5.08 -12.91
C PRO A 131 -11.16 -4.13 -13.77
N LEU A 132 -11.76 -3.52 -14.80
CA LEU A 132 -11.08 -2.59 -15.68
C LEU A 132 -10.85 -1.25 -14.97
N TRP A 133 -11.84 -0.79 -14.20
CA TRP A 133 -11.66 0.35 -13.28
C TRP A 133 -10.54 0.09 -12.27
N TYR A 134 -10.58 -1.06 -11.60
CA TYR A 134 -9.58 -1.42 -10.61
C TYR A 134 -8.17 -1.53 -11.21
N ALA A 135 -8.03 -2.08 -12.43
CA ALA A 135 -6.76 -2.07 -13.16
C ALA A 135 -6.25 -0.64 -13.42
N GLY A 136 -7.15 0.28 -13.76
CA GLY A 136 -6.85 1.71 -13.86
C GLY A 136 -6.35 2.31 -12.54
N CYS A 137 -6.97 1.98 -11.41
CA CYS A 137 -6.50 2.43 -10.09
C CYS A 137 -5.10 1.89 -9.75
N ILE A 138 -4.79 0.63 -10.07
CA ILE A 138 -3.43 0.10 -9.89
C ILE A 138 -2.41 0.91 -10.70
N ALA A 139 -2.74 1.24 -11.96
CA ALA A 139 -1.88 2.09 -12.79
C ALA A 139 -1.71 3.48 -12.19
N HIS A 140 -2.80 4.12 -11.78
CA HIS A 140 -2.82 5.42 -11.12
C HIS A 140 -1.87 5.47 -9.91
N ASP A 141 -2.07 4.57 -8.96
CA ASP A 141 -1.31 4.55 -7.72
C ASP A 141 0.17 4.17 -7.94
N SER A 142 0.45 3.32 -8.94
CA SER A 142 1.85 3.08 -9.35
C SER A 142 2.54 4.34 -9.88
N LYS A 143 1.80 5.28 -10.47
CA LYS A 143 2.38 6.54 -10.95
C LYS A 143 2.76 7.47 -9.81
N HIS A 144 1.94 7.54 -8.75
CA HIS A 144 2.33 8.25 -7.52
C HIS A 144 3.63 7.69 -6.94
N ALA A 145 3.78 6.36 -6.93
CA ALA A 145 5.01 5.71 -6.48
C ALA A 145 6.22 6.08 -7.35
N GLY A 146 6.05 6.11 -8.68
CA GLY A 146 7.09 6.56 -9.62
C GLY A 146 7.52 8.01 -9.38
N LEU A 147 6.57 8.95 -9.24
CA LEU A 147 6.86 10.35 -8.93
C LEU A 147 7.64 10.50 -7.62
N TYR A 148 7.21 9.78 -6.57
CA TYR A 148 7.95 9.76 -5.31
C TYR A 148 9.39 9.25 -5.48
N ARG A 149 9.61 8.18 -6.26
CA ARG A 149 10.96 7.66 -6.54
C ARG A 149 11.82 8.68 -7.26
N GLU A 150 11.27 9.39 -8.25
CA GLU A 150 11.97 10.44 -8.98
C GLU A 150 12.41 11.59 -8.06
N ASP A 151 11.55 11.99 -7.12
CA ASP A 151 11.88 13.02 -6.12
C ASP A 151 12.97 12.56 -5.15
N VAL A 152 12.88 11.33 -4.66
CA VAL A 152 13.92 10.75 -3.80
C VAL A 152 15.25 10.69 -4.54
N ALA A 153 15.25 10.23 -5.80
CA ALA A 153 16.46 10.16 -6.62
C ALA A 153 17.09 11.54 -6.89
N ALA A 154 16.25 12.58 -6.96
CA ALA A 154 16.70 13.97 -7.10
C ALA A 154 17.10 14.63 -5.77
N GLY A 155 17.02 13.91 -4.64
CA GLY A 155 17.37 14.44 -3.32
C GLY A 155 16.34 15.39 -2.72
N ARG A 156 15.08 15.38 -3.20
CA ARG A 156 13.96 16.23 -2.72
C ARG A 156 13.12 15.57 -1.62
N LEU A 157 13.72 14.68 -0.84
CA LEU A 157 13.03 13.90 0.21
C LEU A 157 12.18 14.80 1.11
N ASP A 158 10.86 14.61 1.04
CA ASP A 158 9.85 15.20 1.94
C ASP A 158 9.79 16.74 1.96
N THR A 159 10.41 17.43 1.00
CA THR A 159 10.46 18.91 0.99
C THR A 159 9.30 19.58 0.27
N ASP A 160 8.57 18.86 -0.59
CA ASP A 160 7.41 19.41 -1.29
C ASP A 160 6.38 18.30 -1.60
N ARG A 161 5.36 18.16 -0.76
CA ARG A 161 4.29 17.17 -0.97
C ARG A 161 3.54 17.39 -2.29
N GLU A 162 3.61 18.58 -2.87
CA GLU A 162 2.93 18.91 -4.12
C GLU A 162 3.47 18.10 -5.31
N THR A 163 4.72 17.65 -5.28
CA THR A 163 5.36 17.00 -6.43
C THR A 163 4.82 15.60 -6.72
N TYR A 164 4.35 14.87 -5.69
CA TYR A 164 3.77 13.53 -5.84
C TYR A 164 2.35 13.39 -5.30
N ARG A 165 1.79 14.41 -4.63
CA ARG A 165 0.39 14.46 -4.15
C ARG A 165 -0.38 15.72 -4.52
N GLY A 166 0.29 16.71 -5.12
CA GLY A 166 -0.34 17.96 -5.52
C GLY A 166 -1.23 17.79 -6.75
N ALA A 167 -1.95 18.86 -7.09
CA ALA A 167 -2.89 18.86 -8.20
C ALA A 167 -2.23 18.51 -9.55
N GLU A 168 -0.97 18.89 -9.76
CA GLU A 168 -0.23 18.50 -10.97
C GLU A 168 0.11 17.01 -10.99
N ALA A 169 0.57 16.46 -9.85
CA ALA A 169 0.83 15.04 -9.70
C ALA A 169 -0.44 14.21 -9.95
N GLU A 170 -1.58 14.62 -9.39
CA GLU A 170 -2.87 13.97 -9.60
C GLU A 170 -3.26 13.97 -11.09
N ARG A 171 -3.12 15.11 -11.78
CA ARG A 171 -3.38 15.17 -13.24
C ARG A 171 -2.49 14.21 -14.02
N ASN A 172 -1.22 14.09 -13.64
CA ASN A 172 -0.29 13.16 -14.26
C ASN A 172 -0.70 11.70 -14.01
N CYS A 173 -1.13 11.38 -12.79
CA CYS A 173 -1.63 10.05 -12.44
C CYS A 173 -2.94 9.71 -13.17
N LEU A 174 -3.85 10.68 -13.31
CA LEU A 174 -5.10 10.53 -14.07
C LEU A 174 -4.85 10.36 -15.58
N ASN A 175 -3.91 11.12 -16.17
CA ASN A 175 -3.48 10.91 -17.57
C ASN A 175 -2.94 9.49 -17.77
N TYR A 176 -2.14 9.00 -16.82
CA TYR A 176 -1.56 7.66 -16.86
C TYR A 176 -2.61 6.56 -16.71
N GLN A 177 -3.56 6.75 -15.79
CA GLN A 177 -4.73 5.90 -15.62
C GLN A 177 -5.58 5.87 -16.90
N GLU A 178 -5.87 7.03 -17.50
CA GLU A 178 -6.62 7.11 -18.75
C GLU A 178 -5.93 6.33 -19.87
N LYS A 179 -4.61 6.49 -20.03
CA LYS A 179 -3.83 5.73 -21.02
C LYS A 179 -4.01 4.23 -20.84
N ALA A 180 -3.84 3.73 -19.60
CA ALA A 180 -4.03 2.32 -19.29
C ALA A 180 -5.46 1.85 -19.63
N LEU A 181 -6.47 2.62 -19.22
CA LEU A 181 -7.89 2.33 -19.46
C LEU A 181 -8.22 2.27 -20.95
N ARG A 182 -7.70 3.21 -21.75
CA ARG A 182 -7.88 3.21 -23.22
C ARG A 182 -7.27 1.96 -23.86
N GLU A 183 -6.06 1.57 -23.45
CA GLU A 183 -5.41 0.36 -23.96
C GLU A 183 -6.14 -0.94 -23.57
N MET A 184 -6.83 -0.94 -22.43
CA MET A 184 -7.69 -2.06 -21.99
C MET A 184 -9.09 -2.06 -22.64
N GLY A 185 -9.42 -1.04 -23.43
CA GLY A 185 -10.71 -0.93 -24.12
C GLY A 185 -11.84 -0.36 -23.26
N ALA A 186 -11.53 0.56 -22.33
CA ALA A 186 -12.53 1.26 -21.53
C ALA A 186 -13.59 1.96 -22.39
N GLY A 187 -14.85 1.90 -21.95
CA GLY A 187 -15.95 2.63 -22.55
C GLY A 187 -15.90 4.13 -22.26
N LYS A 188 -16.67 4.90 -23.02
CA LYS A 188 -16.72 6.37 -22.94
C LYS A 188 -17.05 6.87 -21.52
N ASP A 189 -18.05 6.28 -20.88
CA ASP A 189 -18.51 6.69 -19.55
C ASP A 189 -17.40 6.63 -18.49
N MET A 190 -16.53 5.62 -18.56
CA MET A 190 -15.41 5.49 -17.63
C MET A 190 -14.32 6.53 -17.89
N LEU A 191 -14.09 6.87 -19.16
CA LEU A 191 -13.12 7.88 -19.55
C LEU A 191 -13.60 9.29 -19.20
N GLU A 192 -14.91 9.56 -19.33
CA GLU A 192 -15.51 10.83 -18.92
C GLU A 192 -15.35 11.10 -17.41
N ILE A 193 -15.40 10.06 -16.57
CA ILE A 193 -15.10 10.19 -15.12
C ILE A 193 -13.66 10.64 -14.90
N ILE A 194 -12.71 10.08 -15.64
CA ILE A 194 -11.28 10.44 -15.53
C ILE A 194 -11.02 11.86 -16.04
N GLU A 195 -11.69 12.26 -17.12
CA GLU A 195 -11.65 13.65 -17.63
C GLU A 195 -12.19 14.63 -16.58
N TYR A 196 -13.35 14.33 -15.99
CA TYR A 196 -13.93 15.16 -14.93
C TYR A 196 -13.00 15.33 -13.73
N TRP A 197 -12.40 14.25 -13.21
CA TRP A 197 -11.46 14.34 -12.08
C TRP A 197 -10.16 15.07 -12.40
N ARG A 198 -9.76 15.11 -13.68
CA ARG A 198 -8.54 15.81 -14.10
C ARG A 198 -8.73 17.30 -14.20
N ASP A 199 -9.94 17.73 -14.57
CA ASP A 199 -10.35 19.13 -14.57
C ASP A 199 -10.56 19.63 -13.12
N GLU A 200 -10.96 18.73 -12.21
CA GLU A 200 -11.15 19.00 -10.78
C GLU A 200 -10.23 18.14 -9.87
N PRO A 201 -8.89 18.28 -9.95
CA PRO A 201 -7.95 17.38 -9.24
C PRO A 201 -7.98 17.56 -7.71
N THR A 202 -8.72 18.54 -7.20
CA THR A 202 -8.99 18.73 -5.78
C THR A 202 -10.14 17.86 -5.26
N TYR A 203 -10.71 16.97 -6.08
CA TYR A 203 -11.83 16.09 -5.70
C TYR A 203 -11.54 15.21 -4.48
N GLN A 204 -10.27 14.90 -4.19
CA GLN A 204 -9.88 14.22 -2.95
C GLN A 204 -10.16 15.04 -1.69
N GLY A 205 -10.55 16.32 -1.86
CA GLY A 205 -11.30 17.14 -0.90
C GLY A 205 -10.74 17.03 0.50
N ASN A 206 -9.61 17.69 0.77
CA ASN A 206 -9.18 18.00 2.13
C ASN A 206 -8.33 19.26 2.04
N SER A 207 -8.61 20.25 2.90
CA SER A 207 -7.52 21.09 3.39
C SER A 207 -6.46 20.17 4.02
N GLU A 208 -5.20 20.61 4.07
CA GLU A 208 -4.13 19.86 4.75
C GLU A 208 -4.57 19.36 6.14
N ASP A 209 -5.34 20.17 6.86
CA ASP A 209 -5.94 19.87 8.16
C ASP A 209 -6.89 18.66 8.15
N GLU A 210 -7.72 18.51 7.13
CA GLU A 210 -8.70 17.41 7.03
C GLU A 210 -8.04 16.09 6.62
N TYR A 211 -6.84 16.15 6.00
CA TYR A 211 -6.00 14.98 5.76
C TYR A 211 -5.21 14.58 7.01
N LEU A 212 -4.62 15.54 7.74
CA LEU A 212 -3.88 15.30 8.98
C LEU A 212 -4.79 14.88 10.15
N ALA A 213 -6.04 15.34 10.17
CA ALA A 213 -7.04 14.93 11.17
C ALA A 213 -7.64 13.53 10.93
N ARG A 214 -7.26 12.87 9.83
CA ARG A 214 -7.68 11.48 9.59
C ARG A 214 -6.83 10.55 10.46
N ASP A 215 -7.49 9.77 11.30
CA ASP A 215 -6.94 8.51 11.85
C ASP A 215 -6.71 7.58 10.65
N TRP A 216 -5.47 7.55 10.17
CA TRP A 216 -4.92 6.48 9.35
C TRP A 216 -4.14 5.53 10.25
#